data_AF-A0A951B9Z8-F1
#
_entry.id   AF-A0A951B9Z8-F1
#
_cell.length_a   1.000
_cell.length_b   1.000
_cell.length_c   1.000
_cell.angle_alpha   90.00
_cell.angle_beta   90.00
_cell.angle_gamma   90.00
#
_symmetry.space_group_name_H-M   'P 1'
#
loop_
_entity.id
_entity.type
_entity.pdbx_description
1 polymer ?
#
loop_
_entity_poly.entity_id
_entity_poly.type
_entity_poly.pdbx_seq_one_letter_code
_entity_poly.pdbx_strand_id
1 'polypeptide(L)' 'MSRLDLSDVHLRFAKAEGVKIIINTDAHSFTDYTRMKYGVTQLRRAWLRRDDVVNTRSAREFTGWLRSRRARQVSQ' A
#
# COMPACT_ATOMS: atom_id res chain seq x y z
N MET A 1 13.26 4.14 16.86
CA MET A 1 12.74 3.01 16.06
C MET A 1 11.28 3.30 15.77
N SER A 2 10.97 3.92 14.64
CA SER A 2 9.60 4.33 14.31
C SER A 2 8.73 3.09 14.10
N ARG A 3 7.64 3.01 14.84
CA ARG A 3 6.64 1.94 14.74
C ARG A 3 6.05 1.97 13.32
N LEU A 4 5.94 0.82 12.67
CA LEU A 4 5.15 0.71 11.44
C LEU A 4 3.67 0.76 11.82
N ASP A 5 2.85 1.50 11.07
CA ASP A 5 1.45 1.75 11.44
C ASP A 5 0.63 0.47 11.55
N LEU A 6 0.81 -0.44 10.60
CA LEU A 6 0.12 -1.73 10.55
C LEU A 6 1.10 -2.88 10.81
N SER A 7 0.70 -3.80 11.69
CA SER A 7 1.36 -5.08 11.88
C SER A 7 1.02 -6.04 10.74
N ASP A 8 1.76 -7.15 10.66
CA ASP A 8 1.48 -8.23 9.73
C ASP A 8 0.09 -8.87 9.96
N VAL A 9 -0.39 -8.91 11.20
CA VAL A 9 -1.76 -9.36 11.53
C VAL A 9 -2.81 -8.41 10.95
N HIS A 10 -2.63 -7.10 11.12
CA HIS A 10 -3.57 -6.11 10.56
C HIS A 10 -3.60 -6.18 9.03
N LEU A 11 -2.44 -6.37 8.39
CA LEU A 11 -2.34 -6.49 6.94
C LEU A 11 -3.04 -7.75 6.41
N ARG A 12 -2.92 -8.89 7.11
CA ARG A 12 -3.65 -10.12 6.77
C ARG A 12 -5.15 -9.93 6.87
N PHE A 13 -5.62 -9.27 7.94
CA PHE A 13 -7.03 -8.96 8.11
C PHE A 13 -7.55 -8.02 7.01
N ALA A 14 -6.83 -6.93 6.73
CA ALA A 14 -7.18 -6.00 5.66
C ALA A 14 -7.28 -6.71 4.29
N LYS A 15 -6.36 -7.65 4.00
CA LYS A 15 -6.43 -8.48 2.80
C LYS A 15 -7.69 -9.36 2.77
N ALA A 16 -8.04 -10.01 3.89
CA ALA A 16 -9.23 -10.85 4.00
C ALA A 16 -10.52 -10.04 3.74
N GLU A 17 -10.56 -8.79 4.19
CA GLU A 17 -11.66 -7.85 3.96
C GLU A 17 -11.63 -7.18 2.56
N GLY A 18 -10.71 -7.60 1.68
CA GLY A 18 -10.60 -7.05 0.32
C GLY A 18 -10.07 -5.61 0.24
N VAL A 19 -9.53 -5.07 1.33
CA VAL A 19 -8.96 -3.72 1.40
C VAL A 19 -7.70 -3.65 0.52
N LYS A 20 -7.58 -2.55 -0.23
CA LYS A 20 -6.39 -2.28 -1.05
C LYS A 20 -5.25 -1.75 -0.18
N ILE A 21 -4.08 -2.36 -0.32
CA ILE A 21 -2.92 -2.06 0.53
C ILE A 21 -1.89 -1.24 -0.26
N ILE A 22 -1.42 -0.15 0.35
CA ILE A 22 -0.36 0.73 -0.14
C ILE A 22 0.73 0.77 0.91
N ILE A 23 1.99 0.78 0.49
CA ILE A 23 3.14 1.11 1.34
C ILE A 23 3.73 2.47 0.94
N ASN A 24 4.12 3.25 1.94
CA ASN A 24 4.78 4.53 1.79
C ASN A 24 5.87 4.65 2.88
N THR A 25 6.88 5.48 2.62
CA THR A 25 7.95 5.78 3.60
C THR A 25 7.70 7.06 4.38
N ASP A 26 6.73 7.87 3.96
CA ASP A 26 6.49 9.23 4.45
C ASP A 26 7.79 10.06 4.50
N ALA A 27 8.57 9.93 3.43
CA ALA A 27 9.91 10.48 3.35
C ALA A 27 9.87 12.01 3.30
N HIS A 28 10.52 12.64 4.27
CA HIS A 28 10.78 14.08 4.30
C HIS A 28 12.21 14.42 3.84
N SER A 29 13.04 13.39 3.62
CA SER A 29 14.39 13.46 3.07
C SER A 29 14.70 12.26 2.18
N PHE A 30 15.72 12.35 1.33
CA PHE A 30 16.12 11.25 0.44
C PHE A 30 16.50 9.97 1.20
N THR A 31 17.12 10.11 2.38
CA THR A 31 17.55 8.96 3.19
C THR A 31 16.37 8.18 3.77
N ASP A 32 15.23 8.84 4.02
CA ASP A 32 14.02 8.18 4.51
C ASP A 32 13.44 7.21 3.46
N TYR A 33 13.61 7.50 2.16
CA TYR A 33 13.13 6.62 1.09
C TYR A 33 13.75 5.21 1.16
N THR A 34 14.97 5.09 1.68
CA THR A 34 15.66 3.80 1.85
C THR A 34 14.94 2.85 2.82
N ARG A 35 13.99 3.36 3.63
CA ARG A 35 13.17 2.57 4.57
C ARG A 35 12.09 1.73 3.89
N MET A 36 11.85 1.90 2.58
CA MET A 36 10.86 1.14 1.82
C MET A 36 11.02 -0.39 1.99
N LYS A 37 12.26 -0.86 2.15
CA LYS A 37 12.58 -2.27 2.40
C LYS A 37 11.88 -2.86 3.63
N TYR A 38 11.64 -2.05 4.67
CA TYR A 38 10.95 -2.50 5.88
C TYR A 38 9.45 -2.69 5.63
N GLY A 39 8.84 -1.81 4.85
CA GLY A 39 7.46 -1.98 4.37
C GLY A 39 7.30 -3.28 3.59
N VAL A 40 8.17 -3.53 2.61
CA VAL A 40 8.17 -4.79 1.84
C VAL A 40 8.33 -6.02 2.74
N THR A 41 9.18 -5.93 3.76
CA THR A 41 9.38 -7.02 4.73
C THR A 41 8.09 -7.32 5.51
N GLN A 42 7.36 -6.30 5.96
CA GLN A 42 6.06 -6.50 6.61
C GLN A 42 5.02 -7.12 5.68
N LEU A 43 4.94 -6.66 4.42
CA LEU A 43 4.01 -7.25 3.45
C LEU A 43 4.28 -8.74 3.24
N ARG A 44 5.56 -9.14 3.17
CA ARG A 44 5.97 -10.55 3.07
C ARG A 44 5.59 -11.35 4.31
N ARG A 45 5.78 -10.82 5.52
CA ARG A 45 5.35 -11.47 6.78
C ARG A 45 3.83 -11.66 6.83
N ALA A 46 3.09 -10.71 6.26
CA ALA A 46 1.65 -10.77 6.12
C ALA A 46 1.17 -11.68 4.95
N TRP A 47 2.08 -12.34 4.22
CA TRP A 47 1.75 -13.21 3.08
C TRP A 47 0.95 -12.50 1.97
N LEU A 48 1.24 -11.22 1.76
CA LEU A 48 0.73 -10.49 0.60
C LEU A 48 1.52 -10.89 -0.66
N ARG A 49 0.78 -11.03 -1.76
CA ARG A 49 1.28 -11.25 -3.11
C ARG A 49 1.31 -9.91 -3.85
N ARG A 50 1.93 -9.90 -5.04
CA ARG A 50 2.00 -8.72 -5.91
C ARG A 50 0.63 -8.07 -6.09
N ASP A 51 -0.40 -8.85 -6.38
CA ASP A 51 -1.74 -8.34 -6.71
C ASP A 51 -2.50 -7.75 -5.50
N ASP A 52 -2.03 -8.03 -4.28
CA ASP A 52 -2.58 -7.45 -3.05
C ASP A 52 -2.10 -6.01 -2.82
N VAL A 53 -1.04 -5.57 -3.51
CA VAL A 53 -0.31 -4.33 -3.23
C VAL A 53 -0.43 -3.36 -4.40
N VAL A 54 -1.04 -2.20 -4.16
CA VAL A 54 -1.33 -1.22 -5.22
C VAL A 54 -0.05 -0.65 -5.84
N ASN A 55 1.05 -0.54 -5.07
CA ASN A 55 2.34 -0.03 -5.56
C ASN A 55 2.94 -0.84 -6.71
N THR A 56 2.48 -2.08 -6.96
CA THR A 56 3.03 -2.93 -8.04
C THR A 56 2.37 -2.70 -9.39
N ARG A 57 1.31 -1.89 -9.44
CA ARG A 57 0.66 -1.48 -10.69
C ARG A 57 1.57 -0.55 -11.47
N SER A 58 1.45 -0.57 -12.79
CA SER A 58 2.04 0.47 -13.63
C SER A 58 1.43 1.84 -13.32
N ALA A 59 2.16 2.91 -13.62
CA ALA A 59 1.66 4.27 -13.44
C ALA A 59 0.34 4.51 -14.18
N ARG A 60 0.15 3.92 -15.37
CA ARG A 60 -1.09 4.00 -16.15
C ARG A 60 -2.27 3.33 -15.43
N GLU A 61 -2.07 2.12 -14.92
CA GLU A 61 -3.11 1.39 -14.18
C GLU A 61 -3.47 2.10 -12.88
N PHE A 62 -2.48 2.61 -12.15
CA PHE A 62 -2.70 3.35 -10.90
C PHE A 62 -3.48 4.65 -11.13
N THR A 63 -3.08 5.45 -12.12
CA THR A 63 -3.77 6.71 -12.45
C THR A 63 -5.18 6.47 -12.99
N GLY A 64 -5.38 5.45 -13.82
CA GLY A 64 -6.71 5.03 -14.27
C GLY A 64 -7.61 4.62 -13.10
N TRP A 65 -7.08 3.83 -12.16
CA TRP A 65 -7.80 3.44 -10.94
C TRP A 65 -8.20 4.65 -10.09
N LEU A 66 -7.29 5.60 -9.84
CA LEU A 66 -7.60 6.82 -9.08
C LEU A 66 -8.73 7.64 -9.71
N ARG A 67 -8.69 7.82 -11.04
CA ARG A 67 -9.75 8.56 -11.77
C ARG A 67 -11.11 7.88 -11.65
N SER A 68 -11.15 6.55 -11.80
CA SER A 68 -12.40 5.80 -11.67
C SER A 68 -13.02 5.92 -10.27
N ARG A 69 -12.20 6.03 -9.22
CA ARG A 69 -12.69 6.24 -7.84
C ARG A 69 -13.27 7.63 -7.64
N ARG A 70 -12.60 8.67 -8.16
CA ARG A 70 -13.09 10.05 -8.05
C ARG A 70 -14.44 10.22 -8.75
N ALA A 71 -14.63 9.60 -9.92
CA ALA A 71 -15.91 9.62 -10.62
C ALA A 71 -17.03 8.97 -9.80
N ARG A 72 -16.76 7.84 -9.14
CA ARG A 72 -17.73 7.15 -8.26
C ARG A 72 -18.11 7.97 -7.02
N GLN A 73 -17.17 8.77 -6.51
CA GLN A 73 -17.37 9.57 -5.30
C GLN A 73 -18.13 10.88 -5.57
N VAL A 74 -18.16 11.36 -6.82
CA VAL A 74 -18.94 12.54 -7.24
C VAL A 74 -20.39 12.17 -7.58
N SER A 75 -20.67 10.89 -7.86
CA SER A 75 -22.01 10.36 -8.12
C SER A 75 -22.75 9.87 -6.87
N GLN A 76 -22.20 10.14 -5.68
CA GLN A 76 -22.83 9.89 -4.37
C GLN A 76 -23.08 11.21 -3.64
#